data_AF-A0A137QAX1-F1
#
_entry.id   AF-A0A137QAX1-F1
#
_cell.length_a   1.000
_cell.length_b   1.000
_cell.length_c   1.000
_cell.angle_alpha   90.00
_cell.angle_beta   90.00
_cell.angle_gamma   90.00
#
_symmetry.space_group_name_H-M   'P 1'
#
loop_
_entity.id
_entity.type
_entity.pdbx_description
1 polymer ?
#
loop_
_entity_poly.entity_id
_entity_poly.type
_entity_poly.pdbx_seq_one_letter_code
_entity_poly.pdbx_strand_id
1 'polypeptide(L)'
;MEILFFISSPKDLLAVARTCKALCAQLLSPAATYVWRDLLERVGLPHPDRYCFSIDEESEGDGNGGVVTTIWINPFVRRWSAYAAFVFDGGVCEYCGEKTENMYYSFSIRLRLCGKRSCIQGISSSRLIWKYDHEAADSYTSLHDYVWFSQPVMEIGTIVAETNGRDNFEKFAEQNWFTGGFTAKRSRIGLPDEMLTRLGLVEEPRPLGTEDDYEEDARLYGYLGGSESQRVTKPSNRLRVAKKKNEMWMLSLRQWRARWINQGIEVKKHNNGMGRILAKPEDWKYSDVMNHLDRLRPIVAQELHEFHVKQDHRTIMRLQKENLDQLWKYYQKLMSQRCYSFGLPSFPVFLALPAVQILQSRELMEAKVSIKAALVKNGAIERMLEHQLKSWESRAYSDLFKKFDPSGTLMEVWKTQRATTKAQHPLNRPDVLWKCKVCDSVDTDQMVYECLDSRAVLRHQCKEKGGKKKKGITSQPWSIDNFVRDEQVREQLA
;
A
#
# COMPACT_ATOMS: atom_id res chain seq x y z
N MET A 1 40.16 -8.93 -3.49
CA MET A 1 38.98 -9.21 -2.65
C MET A 1 38.48 -7.96 -1.94
N GLU A 2 39.33 -7.16 -1.27
CA GLU A 2 38.92 -5.97 -0.51
C GLU A 2 38.07 -4.96 -1.32
N ILE A 3 38.38 -4.75 -2.59
CA ILE A 3 37.63 -3.84 -3.47
C ILE A 3 36.15 -4.24 -3.61
N LEU A 4 35.81 -5.52 -3.47
CA LEU A 4 34.45 -6.02 -3.65
C LEU A 4 33.51 -5.60 -2.50
N PHE A 5 34.04 -5.21 -1.33
CA PHE A 5 33.25 -4.71 -0.21
C PHE A 5 32.65 -3.31 -0.44
N PHE A 6 33.20 -2.57 -1.39
CA PHE A 6 32.72 -1.24 -1.76
C PHE A 6 31.59 -1.29 -2.80
N ILE A 7 31.24 -2.48 -3.30
CA ILE A 7 30.12 -2.64 -4.22
C ILE A 7 28.82 -2.55 -3.40
N SER A 8 27.94 -1.63 -3.78
CA SER A 8 26.71 -1.34 -3.02
C SER A 8 25.56 -2.32 -3.27
N SER A 9 25.65 -3.15 -4.32
CA SER A 9 24.56 -4.00 -4.78
C SER A 9 25.04 -5.36 -5.26
N PRO A 10 24.38 -6.47 -4.86
CA PRO A 10 24.64 -7.81 -5.41
C PRO A 10 24.52 -7.87 -6.93
N LYS A 11 23.62 -7.06 -7.52
CA LYS A 11 23.44 -6.98 -8.99
C LYS A 11 24.70 -6.47 -9.68
N ASP A 12 25.36 -5.46 -9.10
CA ASP A 12 26.58 -4.89 -9.66
C ASP A 12 27.74 -5.87 -9.52
N LEU A 13 27.82 -6.59 -8.39
CA LEU A 13 28.82 -7.65 -8.21
C LEU A 13 28.64 -8.76 -9.27
N LEU A 14 27.40 -9.19 -9.53
CA LEU A 14 27.11 -10.17 -10.58
C LEU A 14 27.46 -9.66 -11.98
N ALA A 15 27.20 -8.38 -12.27
CA ALA A 15 27.58 -7.76 -13.53
C ALA A 15 29.11 -7.75 -13.72
N VAL A 16 29.86 -7.35 -12.69
CA VAL A 16 31.34 -7.35 -12.72
C VAL A 16 31.90 -8.78 -12.78
N ALA A 17 31.29 -9.74 -12.07
CA ALA A 17 31.69 -11.14 -12.14
C ALA A 17 31.61 -11.69 -13.57
N ARG A 18 30.60 -11.27 -14.35
CA ARG A 18 30.43 -11.70 -15.75
C ARG A 18 31.49 -11.17 -16.71
N THR A 19 32.07 -10.01 -16.42
CA THR A 19 33.10 -9.43 -17.29
C THR A 19 34.47 -10.09 -17.09
N CYS A 20 34.65 -10.86 -16.01
CA CYS A 20 35.93 -11.50 -15.69
C CYS A 20 35.74 -12.96 -15.23
N LYS A 21 36.14 -13.91 -16.09
CA LYS A 21 36.03 -15.36 -15.80
C LYS A 21 36.77 -15.77 -14.50
N ALA A 22 37.94 -15.17 -14.23
CA ALA A 22 38.71 -15.44 -13.02
C ALA A 22 37.97 -14.96 -11.75
N LEU A 23 37.39 -13.75 -11.79
CA LEU A 23 36.59 -13.22 -10.70
C LEU A 23 35.32 -14.05 -10.48
N CYS A 24 34.65 -14.48 -11.55
CA CYS A 24 33.51 -15.39 -11.46
C CYS A 24 33.89 -16.70 -10.75
N ALA A 25 34.97 -17.34 -11.16
CA ALA A 25 35.46 -18.56 -10.50
C ALA A 25 35.78 -18.33 -9.02
N GLN A 26 36.38 -17.18 -8.68
CA GLN A 26 36.66 -16.80 -7.29
C GLN A 26 35.37 -16.58 -6.48
N LEU A 27 34.37 -15.91 -7.05
CA LEU A 27 33.07 -15.66 -6.40
C LEU A 27 32.18 -16.90 -6.28
N LEU A 28 32.41 -17.92 -7.11
CA LEU A 28 31.79 -19.24 -6.99
C LEU A 28 32.48 -20.13 -5.94
N SER A 29 33.71 -19.78 -5.50
CA SER A 29 34.42 -20.55 -4.49
C SER A 29 33.75 -20.44 -3.11
N PRO A 30 33.77 -21.49 -2.28
CA PRO A 30 33.24 -21.42 -0.91
C PRO A 30 33.86 -20.30 -0.07
N ALA A 31 35.13 -19.96 -0.34
CA ALA A 31 35.83 -18.88 0.33
C ALA A 31 35.17 -17.51 0.11
N ALA A 32 34.47 -17.28 -1.00
CA ALA A 32 33.78 -16.02 -1.29
C ALA A 32 32.38 -15.91 -0.64
N THR A 33 31.94 -16.90 0.13
CA THR A 33 30.63 -16.92 0.79
C THR A 33 30.37 -15.68 1.65
N TYR A 34 31.38 -15.19 2.36
CA TYR A 34 31.24 -14.02 3.23
C TYR A 34 30.92 -12.73 2.46
N VAL A 35 31.42 -12.60 1.22
CA VAL A 35 31.16 -11.44 0.35
C VAL A 35 29.68 -11.39 -0.03
N TRP A 36 29.13 -12.54 -0.44
CA TRP A 36 27.72 -12.64 -0.78
C TRP A 36 26.81 -12.44 0.44
N ARG A 37 27.19 -13.00 1.59
CA ARG A 37 26.44 -12.82 2.85
C ARG A 37 26.29 -11.35 3.21
N ASP A 38 27.40 -10.63 3.31
CA ASP A 38 27.41 -9.20 3.64
C ASP A 38 26.60 -8.38 2.63
N LEU A 39 26.75 -8.64 1.32
CA LEU A 39 25.98 -7.93 0.30
C LEU A 39 24.48 -8.20 0.36
N LEU A 40 24.06 -9.44 0.63
CA LEU A 40 22.64 -9.79 0.74
C LEU A 40 22.01 -9.24 2.02
N GLU A 41 22.76 -9.21 3.13
CA GLU A 41 22.31 -8.60 4.39
C GLU A 41 22.11 -7.08 4.23
N ARG A 42 23.00 -6.39 3.51
CA ARG A 42 22.88 -4.94 3.22
C ARG A 42 21.62 -4.59 2.43
N VAL A 43 21.17 -5.48 1.54
CA VAL A 43 19.92 -5.30 0.77
C VAL A 43 18.69 -5.87 1.47
N GLY A 44 18.86 -6.42 2.68
CA GLY A 44 17.77 -6.95 3.51
C GLY A 44 17.15 -8.24 2.98
N LEU A 45 17.91 -9.04 2.23
CA LEU A 45 17.42 -10.36 1.80
C LEU A 45 17.57 -11.38 2.92
N PRO A 46 16.60 -12.30 3.06
CA PRO A 46 16.66 -13.29 4.11
C PRO A 46 17.77 -14.29 3.83
N HIS A 47 18.38 -14.78 4.89
CA HIS A 47 19.51 -15.70 4.83
C HIS A 47 19.05 -17.04 4.22
N PRO A 48 19.67 -17.54 3.12
CA PRO A 48 19.21 -18.75 2.45
C PRO A 48 19.21 -19.98 3.37
N ASP A 49 20.21 -20.08 4.27
CA ASP A 49 20.28 -21.20 5.21
C ASP A 49 19.18 -21.17 6.31
N ARG A 50 18.39 -20.09 6.43
CA ARG A 50 17.26 -20.03 7.39
C ARG A 50 16.02 -20.80 6.91
N TYR A 51 15.95 -21.16 5.63
CA TYR A 51 14.80 -21.87 5.04
C TYR A 51 15.09 -23.36 4.86
N CYS A 52 15.74 -23.98 5.83
CA CYS A 52 15.84 -25.43 5.90
C CYS A 52 14.45 -25.99 6.23
N PHE A 53 13.79 -26.61 5.27
CA PHE A 53 12.59 -27.40 5.55
C PHE A 53 13.03 -28.86 5.72
N SER A 54 12.82 -29.42 6.91
CA SER A 54 12.84 -30.86 7.12
C SER A 54 11.53 -31.42 6.60
N ILE A 55 11.60 -32.32 5.63
CA ILE A 55 10.48 -33.21 5.34
C ILE A 55 10.74 -34.46 6.15
N ASP A 56 9.90 -34.68 7.15
CA ASP A 56 9.84 -35.97 7.83
C ASP A 56 9.03 -36.90 6.92
N GLU A 57 9.73 -37.74 6.16
CA GLU A 57 9.07 -38.86 5.49
C GLU A 57 8.77 -39.91 6.55
N GLU A 58 7.49 -40.02 6.91
CA GLU A 58 6.98 -41.19 7.61
C GLU A 58 7.03 -42.36 6.63
N SER A 59 8.07 -43.19 6.74
CA SER A 59 8.11 -44.46 6.02
C SER A 59 7.00 -45.36 6.57
N GLU A 60 5.98 -45.65 5.76
CA GLU A 60 5.01 -46.71 6.04
C GLU A 60 5.76 -48.06 6.00
N GLY A 61 6.26 -48.51 7.16
CA GLY A 61 7.05 -49.74 7.26
C GLY A 61 7.05 -50.37 8.64
N ASP A 62 6.24 -51.41 8.77
CA ASP A 62 6.52 -52.67 9.47
C ASP A 62 6.95 -52.63 10.94
N GLY A 63 6.18 -51.99 11.82
CA GLY A 63 6.07 -52.34 13.25
C GLY A 63 7.34 -52.32 14.13
N ASN A 64 8.51 -52.03 13.56
CA ASN A 64 9.80 -52.01 14.23
C ASN A 64 10.39 -50.61 14.05
N GLY A 65 10.04 -49.71 14.97
CA GLY A 65 10.69 -48.41 15.21
C GLY A 65 11.11 -47.67 13.93
N GLY A 66 10.14 -47.02 13.27
CA GLY A 66 10.39 -46.25 12.05
C GLY A 66 11.54 -45.24 12.21
N VAL A 67 12.56 -45.39 11.38
CA VAL A 67 13.65 -44.43 11.26
C VAL A 67 13.11 -43.24 10.47
N VAL A 68 12.87 -42.11 11.15
CA VAL A 68 12.53 -40.85 10.48
C VAL A 68 13.73 -40.42 9.64
N THR A 69 13.59 -40.55 8.31
CA THR A 69 14.61 -40.05 7.40
C THR A 69 14.30 -38.60 7.12
N THR A 70 14.95 -37.69 7.85
CA THR A 70 14.81 -36.26 7.60
C THR A 70 15.51 -35.89 6.29
N ILE A 71 14.73 -35.63 5.24
CA ILE A 71 15.27 -35.13 3.97
C ILE A 71 15.41 -33.62 4.05
N TRP A 72 16.65 -33.15 3.98
CA TRP A 72 16.99 -31.73 3.96
C TRP A 72 16.91 -31.20 2.52
N ILE A 73 15.77 -30.62 2.14
CA ILE A 73 15.66 -29.94 0.84
C ILE A 73 16.13 -28.52 1.01
N ASN A 74 17.24 -28.18 0.37
CA ASN A 74 17.88 -26.91 0.62
C ASN A 74 18.49 -26.34 -0.68
N PRO A 75 17.70 -25.57 -1.47
CA PRO A 75 18.02 -25.28 -2.87
C PRO A 75 19.30 -24.45 -3.08
N PHE A 76 19.83 -23.82 -2.01
CA PHE A 76 20.97 -22.92 -2.11
C PHE A 76 22.06 -23.12 -1.05
N VAL A 77 22.08 -24.24 -0.30
CA VAL A 77 23.06 -24.45 0.78
C VAL A 77 24.47 -24.27 0.28
N ARG A 78 25.19 -23.35 0.94
CA ARG A 78 26.60 -23.02 0.62
C ARG A 78 26.81 -22.55 -0.82
N ARG A 79 25.74 -22.17 -1.54
CA ARG A 79 25.77 -21.63 -2.92
C ARG A 79 25.14 -20.23 -2.95
N TRP A 80 25.73 -19.34 -2.17
CA TRP A 80 25.30 -17.94 -2.02
C TRP A 80 25.31 -17.17 -3.34
N SER A 81 26.27 -17.46 -4.21
CA SER A 81 26.34 -16.95 -5.58
C SER A 81 25.15 -17.39 -6.43
N ALA A 82 24.67 -18.64 -6.28
CA ALA A 82 23.51 -19.15 -6.99
C ALA A 82 22.21 -18.51 -6.48
N TYR A 83 22.09 -18.27 -5.17
CA TYR A 83 20.97 -17.54 -4.61
C TYR A 83 20.94 -16.08 -5.10
N ALA A 84 22.09 -15.40 -5.06
CA ALA A 84 22.21 -14.04 -5.59
C ALA A 84 21.90 -13.99 -7.10
N ALA A 85 22.42 -14.93 -7.89
CA ALA A 85 22.10 -15.07 -9.31
C ALA A 85 20.59 -15.27 -9.53
N PHE A 86 19.98 -16.20 -8.78
CA PHE A 86 18.53 -16.42 -8.82
C PHE A 86 17.75 -15.12 -8.55
N VAL A 87 18.13 -14.35 -7.53
CA VAL A 87 17.39 -13.13 -7.15
C VAL A 87 17.61 -11.98 -8.12
N PHE A 88 18.86 -11.74 -8.54
CA PHE A 88 19.28 -10.50 -9.18
C PHE A 88 19.59 -10.61 -10.68
N ASP A 89 19.81 -11.82 -11.19
CA ASP A 89 20.10 -11.97 -12.62
C ASP A 89 18.87 -11.74 -13.47
N GLY A 90 19.13 -11.51 -14.76
CA GLY A 90 18.16 -11.66 -15.85
C GLY A 90 17.87 -13.13 -16.16
N GLY A 91 16.89 -13.37 -17.03
CA GLY A 91 16.41 -14.71 -17.37
C GLY A 91 15.38 -14.68 -18.49
N VAL A 92 14.67 -15.77 -18.71
CA VAL A 92 13.64 -15.85 -19.74
C VAL A 92 12.33 -15.31 -19.19
N CYS A 93 11.66 -14.43 -19.93
CA CYS A 93 10.31 -13.97 -19.60
C CYS A 93 9.33 -15.14 -19.74
N GLU A 94 8.65 -15.55 -18.67
CA GLU A 94 7.75 -16.72 -18.73
C GLU A 94 6.48 -16.46 -19.55
N TYR A 95 6.20 -15.20 -19.90
CA TYR A 95 5.09 -14.87 -20.80
C TYR A 95 5.48 -14.94 -22.29
N CYS A 96 6.56 -14.24 -22.69
CA CYS A 96 6.92 -14.12 -24.12
C CYS A 96 8.13 -14.96 -24.55
N GLY A 97 8.81 -15.64 -23.62
CA GLY A 97 10.01 -16.43 -23.90
C GLY A 97 11.27 -15.62 -24.23
N GLU A 98 11.19 -14.28 -24.28
CA GLU A 98 12.36 -13.45 -24.56
C GLU A 98 13.24 -13.30 -23.32
N LYS A 99 14.57 -13.25 -23.52
CA LYS A 99 15.52 -12.97 -22.45
C LYS A 99 15.35 -11.53 -21.97
N THR A 100 15.33 -11.32 -20.65
CA THR A 100 15.25 -10.02 -20.01
C THR A 100 16.32 -9.86 -18.95
N GLU A 101 16.81 -8.63 -18.78
CA GLU A 101 17.70 -8.24 -17.68
C GLU A 101 16.93 -7.92 -16.39
N ASN A 102 15.60 -7.99 -16.41
CA ASN A 102 14.77 -7.79 -15.23
C ASN A 102 14.89 -9.00 -14.30
N MET A 103 14.91 -8.68 -13.00
CA MET A 103 14.77 -9.66 -11.92
C MET A 103 13.37 -10.30 -11.94
N TYR A 104 13.15 -11.28 -11.07
CA TYR A 104 11.81 -11.83 -10.86
C TYR A 104 10.82 -10.71 -10.51
N TYR A 105 9.70 -10.71 -11.23
CA TYR A 105 8.54 -9.89 -10.93
C TYR A 105 7.84 -10.39 -9.65
N SER A 106 7.87 -11.71 -9.41
CA SER A 106 7.46 -12.34 -8.15
C SER A 106 8.37 -13.52 -7.81
N PHE A 107 8.96 -13.50 -6.61
CA PHE A 107 9.88 -14.55 -6.15
C PHE A 107 9.15 -15.83 -5.72
N SER A 108 7.99 -15.70 -5.06
CA SER A 108 7.23 -16.84 -4.51
C SER A 108 6.77 -17.82 -5.60
N ILE A 109 6.45 -17.30 -6.79
CA ILE A 109 6.02 -18.10 -7.95
C ILE A 109 7.08 -18.17 -9.05
N ARG A 110 8.28 -17.63 -8.79
CA ARG A 110 9.39 -17.54 -9.75
C ARG A 110 8.95 -17.02 -11.12
N LEU A 111 8.20 -15.91 -11.12
CA LEU A 111 7.71 -15.25 -12.32
C LEU A 111 8.56 -14.03 -12.65
N ARG A 112 9.07 -13.94 -13.87
CA ARG A 112 9.95 -12.93 -14.45
C ARG A 112 9.32 -12.34 -15.72
N LEU A 113 9.16 -11.02 -15.72
CA LEU A 113 8.55 -10.33 -16.87
C LEU A 113 9.55 -9.39 -17.52
N CYS A 114 9.58 -9.38 -18.86
CA CYS A 114 10.48 -8.51 -19.62
C CYS A 114 10.14 -7.01 -19.54
N GLY A 115 9.11 -6.63 -18.79
CA GLY A 115 8.68 -5.23 -18.63
C GLY A 115 7.82 -4.69 -19.77
N LYS A 116 7.72 -5.41 -20.90
CA LYS A 116 6.81 -5.05 -21.99
C LYS A 116 5.37 -5.01 -21.45
N ARG A 117 4.66 -3.92 -21.76
CA ARG A 117 3.28 -3.71 -21.30
C ARG A 117 2.36 -4.87 -21.68
N SER A 118 2.57 -5.48 -22.85
CA SER A 118 1.83 -6.68 -23.29
C SER A 118 2.07 -7.91 -22.42
N CYS A 119 3.28 -8.10 -21.87
CA CYS A 119 3.59 -9.22 -20.99
C CYS A 119 3.04 -9.01 -19.58
N ILE A 120 3.13 -7.78 -19.06
CA ILE A 120 2.55 -7.42 -17.76
C ILE A 120 1.02 -7.49 -17.82
N GLN A 121 0.39 -6.92 -18.86
CA GLN A 121 -1.05 -7.00 -19.04
C GLN A 121 -1.49 -8.42 -19.38
N GLY A 122 -0.71 -9.14 -20.20
CA GLY A 122 -0.91 -10.54 -20.54
C GLY A 122 -0.98 -11.39 -19.28
N ILE A 123 0.04 -11.34 -18.41
CA ILE A 123 0.02 -12.12 -17.17
C ILE A 123 -1.03 -11.64 -16.17
N SER A 124 -1.31 -10.33 -16.11
CA SER A 124 -2.36 -9.78 -15.26
C SER A 124 -3.77 -10.16 -15.73
N SER A 125 -3.91 -10.50 -17.02
CA SER A 125 -5.15 -10.98 -17.64
C SER A 125 -5.19 -12.50 -17.71
N SER A 126 -4.02 -13.14 -17.65
CA SER A 126 -3.87 -14.58 -17.47
C SER A 126 -4.34 -14.90 -16.06
N ARG A 127 -5.27 -15.85 -15.93
CA ARG A 127 -5.94 -16.20 -14.68
C ARG A 127 -5.03 -16.80 -13.58
N LEU A 128 -3.71 -16.65 -13.71
CA LEU A 128 -2.68 -17.11 -12.77
C LEU A 128 -2.51 -16.16 -11.58
N ILE A 129 -2.84 -14.87 -11.73
CA ILE A 129 -2.79 -13.88 -10.64
C ILE A 129 -4.08 -13.10 -10.70
N TRP A 130 -4.98 -13.33 -9.76
CA TRP A 130 -6.21 -12.56 -9.71
C TRP A 130 -5.99 -11.16 -9.17
N LYS A 131 -6.64 -10.20 -9.82
CA LYS A 131 -6.77 -8.83 -9.31
C LYS A 131 -7.89 -8.80 -8.30
N TYR A 132 -7.60 -8.22 -7.14
CA TYR A 132 -8.60 -7.76 -6.20
C TYR A 132 -9.17 -6.43 -6.71
N ASP A 133 -10.41 -6.40 -7.19
CA ASP A 133 -11.11 -5.14 -7.45
C ASP A 133 -11.69 -4.62 -6.13
N HIS A 134 -11.06 -3.60 -5.57
CA HIS A 134 -11.39 -3.00 -4.28
C HIS A 134 -12.69 -2.16 -4.27
N GLU A 135 -13.45 -2.08 -5.37
CA GLU A 135 -14.58 -1.14 -5.47
C GLU A 135 -15.90 -1.62 -4.82
N ALA A 136 -15.93 -2.74 -4.08
CA ALA A 136 -17.21 -3.25 -3.53
C ALA A 136 -17.11 -4.09 -2.24
N ALA A 137 -16.46 -3.60 -1.17
CA ALA A 137 -16.41 -4.35 0.10
C ALA A 137 -16.64 -3.46 1.33
N ASP A 138 -17.91 -3.09 1.58
CA ASP A 138 -18.43 -2.61 2.88
C ASP A 138 -19.36 -3.66 3.51
N SER A 139 -18.98 -4.94 3.52
CA SER A 139 -19.68 -5.93 4.35
C SER A 139 -18.72 -6.98 4.90
N TYR A 140 -18.49 -6.91 6.21
CA TYR A 140 -17.91 -7.96 7.02
C TYR A 140 -18.79 -9.22 6.98
N THR A 141 -18.36 -10.25 6.25
CA THR A 141 -18.78 -11.64 6.53
C THR A 141 -17.74 -12.65 6.01
N SER A 142 -17.24 -13.45 6.96
CA SER A 142 -16.57 -14.76 6.87
C SER A 142 -15.37 -14.97 5.93
N LEU A 143 -14.24 -15.28 6.56
CA LEU A 143 -12.89 -15.48 6.02
C LEU A 143 -12.65 -16.80 5.21
N HIS A 144 -13.66 -17.55 4.79
CA HIS A 144 -13.48 -18.96 4.41
C HIS A 144 -13.51 -19.33 2.91
N ASP A 145 -13.83 -18.42 1.99
CA ASP A 145 -14.00 -18.78 0.57
C ASP A 145 -13.13 -17.96 -0.39
N TYR A 146 -11.82 -18.22 -0.46
CA TYR A 146 -10.95 -17.61 -1.48
C TYR A 146 -9.94 -18.61 -2.08
N VAL A 147 -10.04 -18.82 -3.40
CA VAL A 147 -9.36 -19.86 -4.18
C VAL A 147 -8.22 -19.25 -5.02
N TRP A 148 -7.05 -19.04 -4.40
CA TRP A 148 -5.72 -18.65 -4.92
C TRP A 148 -4.79 -19.78 -5.42
N PHE A 149 -4.16 -19.73 -6.62
CA PHE A 149 -3.16 -20.75 -7.05
C PHE A 149 -1.94 -20.19 -7.82
N SER A 150 -0.73 -20.69 -7.51
CA SER A 150 0.45 -20.85 -8.40
C SER A 150 1.58 -21.62 -7.68
N GLN A 151 2.40 -22.40 -8.42
CA GLN A 151 3.48 -23.29 -7.92
C GLN A 151 4.91 -22.70 -8.04
N PRO A 152 5.91 -23.27 -7.32
CA PRO A 152 7.33 -23.27 -7.68
C PRO A 152 7.87 -24.66 -8.13
N VAL A 153 8.92 -24.66 -8.97
CA VAL A 153 9.64 -25.83 -9.53
C VAL A 153 10.85 -26.22 -8.67
N MET A 154 11.12 -27.51 -8.44
CA MET A 154 12.41 -28.02 -7.92
C MET A 154 12.99 -29.10 -8.85
N GLU A 155 14.28 -29.01 -9.16
CA GLU A 155 15.07 -30.07 -9.84
C GLU A 155 15.83 -30.86 -8.77
N ILE A 156 15.79 -32.20 -8.82
CA ILE A 156 16.58 -33.09 -7.96
C ILE A 156 17.76 -33.66 -8.77
N GLY A 157 18.98 -33.42 -8.29
CA GLY A 157 20.18 -34.11 -8.75
C GLY A 157 20.46 -35.35 -7.88
N THR A 158 20.56 -36.51 -8.51
CA THR A 158 20.86 -37.80 -7.86
C THR A 158 22.33 -37.85 -7.43
N ILE A 159 22.62 -38.25 -6.19
CA ILE A 159 23.94 -38.74 -5.78
C ILE A 159 23.74 -40.18 -5.27
N VAL A 160 24.40 -41.12 -5.94
CA VAL A 160 24.50 -42.52 -5.51
C VAL A 160 25.47 -42.58 -4.33
N ALA A 161 25.02 -43.05 -3.18
CA ALA A 161 25.89 -43.47 -2.09
C ALA A 161 26.06 -44.99 -2.15
N GLU A 162 27.31 -45.43 -2.29
CA GLU A 162 27.74 -46.82 -2.23
C GLU A 162 27.38 -47.43 -0.87
N THR A 163 26.67 -48.57 -0.86
CA THR A 163 26.54 -49.42 0.33
C THR A 163 27.51 -50.60 0.22
N ASN A 164 28.49 -50.62 1.12
CA ASN A 164 29.14 -51.86 1.56
C ASN A 164 28.20 -52.58 2.52
N GLY A 165 27.86 -53.84 2.25
CA GLY A 165 27.15 -54.67 3.23
C GLY A 165 26.46 -55.88 2.60
N ARG A 166 27.14 -57.03 2.66
CA ARG A 166 26.63 -58.37 2.37
C ARG A 166 25.51 -58.80 3.33
N ASP A 167 24.77 -59.81 2.86
CA ASP A 167 23.94 -60.78 3.59
C ASP A 167 22.51 -60.36 3.96
N ASN A 168 21.55 -60.70 3.09
CA ASN A 168 20.69 -61.89 3.31
C ASN A 168 19.73 -62.11 2.14
N PHE A 169 19.98 -63.21 1.43
CA PHE A 169 19.09 -63.88 0.50
C PHE A 169 18.08 -64.71 1.32
N GLU A 170 16.87 -64.90 0.77
CA GLU A 170 15.88 -65.92 1.14
C GLU A 170 15.17 -65.81 2.51
N LYS A 171 13.92 -65.31 2.46
CA LYS A 171 12.68 -66.00 2.89
C LYS A 171 11.60 -64.98 3.27
N PHE A 172 10.56 -64.87 2.45
CA PHE A 172 9.14 -65.10 2.83
C PHE A 172 8.22 -64.62 1.70
N ALA A 173 8.16 -65.42 0.64
CA ALA A 173 6.91 -65.58 -0.09
C ALA A 173 6.06 -66.61 0.69
N GLU A 174 4.74 -66.48 0.57
CA GLU A 174 3.68 -67.31 1.19
C GLU A 174 3.23 -66.85 2.58
N GLN A 175 2.19 -66.00 2.61
CA GLN A 175 0.91 -66.30 3.27
C GLN A 175 -0.01 -65.07 3.29
N ASN A 176 -1.00 -65.08 2.40
CA ASN A 176 -2.43 -65.05 2.74
C ASN A 176 -3.27 -64.29 1.71
N TRP A 177 -4.01 -65.10 0.95
CA TRP A 177 -5.22 -64.69 0.27
C TRP A 177 -6.30 -64.40 1.30
N PHE A 178 -6.97 -63.25 1.18
CA PHE A 178 -8.37 -63.13 1.57
C PHE A 178 -9.14 -62.37 0.49
N THR A 179 -9.99 -63.13 -0.20
CA THR A 179 -11.09 -62.67 -1.03
C THR A 179 -12.13 -61.97 -0.15
N GLY A 180 -12.44 -60.70 -0.45
CA GLY A 180 -13.52 -59.96 0.20
C GLY A 180 -14.14 -58.97 -0.76
N GLY A 181 -15.34 -59.31 -1.23
CA GLY A 181 -16.03 -58.60 -2.30
C GLY A 181 -16.46 -57.17 -1.99
N PHE A 182 -16.57 -56.40 -3.06
CA PHE A 182 -17.24 -55.11 -3.11
C PHE A 182 -18.71 -55.24 -2.71
N THR A 183 -19.11 -54.51 -1.66
CA THR A 183 -20.42 -53.87 -1.60
C THR A 183 -20.27 -52.45 -1.07
N ALA A 184 -20.47 -51.49 -1.96
CA ALA A 184 -20.57 -50.08 -1.60
C ALA A 184 -21.87 -49.84 -0.85
N LYS A 185 -21.81 -49.60 0.47
CA LYS A 185 -22.84 -48.85 1.19
C LYS A 185 -22.34 -47.43 1.42
N ARG A 186 -22.90 -46.50 0.64
CA ARG A 186 -22.90 -45.07 0.95
C ARG A 186 -23.68 -44.87 2.26
N SER A 187 -23.01 -44.78 3.40
CA SER A 187 -23.56 -44.07 4.55
C SER A 187 -23.20 -42.60 4.42
N ARG A 188 -24.14 -41.80 3.90
CA ARG A 188 -24.13 -40.36 4.18
C ARG A 188 -24.43 -40.23 5.66
N ILE A 189 -23.44 -39.81 6.45
CA ILE A 189 -23.70 -39.23 7.77
C ILE A 189 -24.29 -37.85 7.47
N GLY A 190 -25.61 -37.79 7.32
CA GLY A 190 -26.36 -36.54 7.39
C GLY A 190 -26.57 -36.22 8.86
N LEU A 191 -26.31 -34.97 9.25
CA LEU A 191 -26.73 -34.48 10.56
C LEU A 191 -28.27 -34.59 10.66
N PRO A 192 -28.83 -34.96 11.82
CA PRO A 192 -30.28 -34.95 12.01
C PRO A 192 -30.83 -33.54 11.77
N ASP A 193 -31.97 -33.43 11.08
CA ASP A 193 -32.59 -32.14 10.72
C ASP A 193 -32.81 -31.22 11.93
N GLU A 194 -33.01 -31.81 13.12
CA GLU A 194 -33.15 -31.11 14.39
C GLU A 194 -31.91 -30.28 14.79
N MET A 195 -30.72 -30.72 14.36
CA MET A 195 -29.45 -30.04 14.62
C MET A 195 -29.16 -28.92 13.61
N LEU A 196 -29.66 -29.06 12.38
CA LEU A 196 -29.61 -28.01 11.35
C LEU A 196 -30.53 -26.82 11.71
N THR A 197 -31.67 -27.10 12.35
CA THR A 197 -32.60 -26.08 12.85
C THR A 197 -32.03 -25.30 14.05
N ARG A 198 -31.29 -25.95 14.96
CA ARG A 198 -30.63 -25.25 16.10
C ARG A 198 -29.46 -24.35 15.69
N LEU A 199 -28.82 -24.62 14.55
CA LEU A 199 -27.69 -23.84 14.03
C LEU A 199 -28.09 -22.70 13.08
N GLY A 200 -29.39 -22.56 12.78
CA GLY A 200 -29.88 -21.51 11.88
C GLY A 200 -29.47 -21.68 10.41
N LEU A 201 -29.14 -22.91 9.99
CA LEU A 201 -28.61 -23.21 8.64
C LEU A 201 -29.66 -23.78 7.68
N VAL A 202 -30.91 -23.91 8.13
CA VAL A 202 -32.07 -24.13 7.27
C VAL A 202 -32.97 -22.92 7.45
N GLU A 203 -32.91 -21.99 6.50
CA GLU A 203 -34.01 -21.06 6.30
C GLU A 203 -35.13 -21.85 5.63
N GLU A 204 -36.21 -22.13 6.37
CA GLU A 204 -37.47 -22.41 5.68
C GLU A 204 -37.74 -21.25 4.72
N PRO A 205 -38.16 -21.52 3.47
CA PRO A 205 -38.45 -20.46 2.53
C PRO A 205 -39.59 -19.64 3.13
N ARG A 206 -39.28 -18.48 3.71
CA ARG A 206 -40.32 -17.52 4.06
C ARG A 206 -41.02 -17.19 2.74
N PRO A 207 -42.34 -17.37 2.64
CA PRO A 207 -43.07 -16.86 1.49
C PRO A 207 -42.75 -15.37 1.38
N LEU A 208 -42.56 -14.89 0.15
CA LEU A 208 -42.38 -13.48 -0.14
C LEU A 208 -43.43 -12.69 0.64
N GLY A 209 -42.98 -11.88 1.60
CA GLY A 209 -43.86 -11.15 2.48
C GLY A 209 -44.88 -10.34 1.68
N THR A 210 -46.13 -10.41 2.09
CA THR A 210 -47.20 -9.61 1.51
C THR A 210 -46.98 -8.14 1.86
N GLU A 211 -47.68 -7.22 1.19
CA GLU A 211 -47.61 -5.78 1.48
C GLU A 211 -47.84 -5.44 2.97
N ASP A 212 -48.50 -6.33 3.71
CA ASP A 212 -48.79 -6.22 5.15
C ASP A 212 -47.55 -6.35 6.04
N ASP A 213 -46.53 -7.13 5.65
CA ASP A 213 -45.33 -7.35 6.48
C ASP A 213 -44.44 -6.08 6.56
N TYR A 214 -44.49 -5.23 5.54
CA TYR A 214 -43.82 -3.92 5.56
C TYR A 214 -44.58 -2.87 6.37
N GLU A 215 -45.90 -3.00 6.51
CA GLU A 215 -46.69 -2.11 7.38
C GLU A 215 -46.46 -2.40 8.86
N GLU A 216 -46.19 -3.65 9.22
CA GLU A 216 -45.92 -4.04 10.61
C GLU A 216 -44.56 -3.52 11.11
N ASP A 217 -43.52 -3.58 10.27
CA ASP A 217 -42.21 -2.96 10.55
C ASP A 217 -42.32 -1.42 10.65
N ALA A 218 -43.15 -0.78 9.82
CA ALA A 218 -43.40 0.67 9.90
C ALA A 218 -44.16 1.09 11.17
N ARG A 219 -44.99 0.20 11.74
CA ARG A 219 -45.62 0.39 13.05
C ARG A 219 -44.62 0.24 14.20
N LEU A 220 -43.67 -0.70 14.09
CA LEU A 220 -42.65 -0.96 15.12
C LEU A 220 -41.69 0.24 15.33
N TYR A 221 -41.43 1.03 14.28
CA TYR A 221 -40.60 2.25 14.35
C TYR A 221 -41.38 3.54 14.69
N GLY A 222 -42.62 3.43 15.18
CA GLY A 222 -43.32 4.54 15.86
C GLY A 222 -43.82 5.67 14.96
N TYR A 223 -44.06 5.43 13.67
CA TYR A 223 -44.42 6.50 12.72
C TYR A 223 -45.91 6.81 12.58
N LEU A 224 -46.81 6.12 13.27
CA LEU A 224 -48.26 6.34 13.12
C LEU A 224 -48.99 6.41 14.47
N GLY A 225 -48.82 7.54 15.15
CA GLY A 225 -49.75 8.01 16.17
C GLY A 225 -50.61 9.14 15.59
N GLY A 226 -51.62 8.80 14.78
CA GLY A 226 -52.53 9.77 14.19
C GLY A 226 -53.67 9.09 13.46
N SER A 227 -54.87 9.23 14.02
CA SER A 227 -56.11 8.63 13.54
C SER A 227 -56.52 9.11 12.15
N GLU A 228 -56.94 8.13 11.34
CA GLU A 228 -58.04 8.19 10.37
C GLU A 228 -57.87 9.02 9.08
N SER A 229 -57.88 8.28 7.96
CA SER A 229 -58.24 8.72 6.61
C SER A 229 -57.28 9.72 5.92
N GLN A 230 -56.02 9.34 5.77
CA GLN A 230 -55.19 9.87 4.70
C GLN A 230 -54.96 8.81 3.63
N ARG A 231 -55.58 9.05 2.47
CA ARG A 231 -55.35 8.33 1.21
C ARG A 231 -53.87 8.00 1.07
N VAL A 232 -53.56 6.73 0.85
CA VAL A 232 -52.24 6.24 0.42
C VAL A 232 -51.83 7.06 -0.80
N THR A 233 -51.04 8.11 -0.58
CA THR A 233 -50.55 8.94 -1.68
C THR A 233 -49.51 8.10 -2.40
N LYS A 234 -49.67 7.98 -3.72
CA LYS A 234 -48.79 7.17 -4.58
C LYS A 234 -47.32 7.48 -4.23
N PRO A 235 -46.46 6.46 -4.07
CA PRO A 235 -45.07 6.67 -3.70
C PRO A 235 -44.44 7.68 -4.65
N SER A 236 -43.78 8.70 -4.07
CA SER A 236 -43.21 9.81 -4.84
C SER A 236 -42.34 9.25 -5.98
N ASN A 237 -42.31 9.93 -7.13
CA ASN A 237 -41.51 9.50 -8.28
C ASN A 237 -40.03 9.27 -7.91
N ARG A 238 -39.50 10.00 -6.90
CA ARG A 238 -38.15 9.77 -6.37
C ARG A 238 -37.97 8.39 -5.75
N LEU A 239 -38.95 7.91 -4.97
CA LEU A 239 -38.90 6.60 -4.34
C LEU A 239 -38.96 5.48 -5.39
N ARG A 240 -39.80 5.64 -6.43
CA ARG A 240 -39.91 4.65 -7.54
C ARG A 240 -38.61 4.58 -8.34
N VAL A 241 -37.95 5.71 -8.60
CA VAL A 241 -36.64 5.76 -9.28
C VAL A 241 -35.56 5.12 -8.42
N ALA A 242 -35.53 5.39 -7.11
CA ALA A 242 -34.57 4.78 -6.19
C ALA A 242 -34.75 3.25 -6.11
N LYS A 243 -35.99 2.77 -5.97
CA LYS A 243 -36.32 1.33 -5.97
C LYS A 243 -35.82 0.65 -7.26
N LYS A 244 -36.11 1.24 -8.43
CA LYS A 244 -35.64 0.70 -9.71
C LYS A 244 -34.11 0.67 -9.82
N LYS A 245 -33.42 1.69 -9.30
CA LYS A 245 -31.94 1.68 -9.24
C LYS A 245 -31.41 0.58 -8.33
N ASN A 246 -32.01 0.39 -7.16
CA ASN A 246 -31.62 -0.67 -6.23
C ASN A 246 -31.89 -2.07 -6.83
N GLU A 247 -33.02 -2.26 -7.51
CA GLU A 247 -33.33 -3.51 -8.22
C GLU A 247 -32.29 -3.81 -9.32
N MET A 248 -31.91 -2.82 -10.12
CA MET A 248 -30.85 -2.97 -11.12
C MET A 248 -29.50 -3.30 -10.47
N TRP A 249 -29.15 -2.64 -9.37
CA TRP A 249 -27.91 -2.90 -8.65
C TRP A 249 -27.88 -4.33 -8.07
N MET A 250 -28.99 -4.80 -7.48
CA MET A 250 -29.13 -6.17 -6.97
C MET A 250 -29.01 -7.22 -8.08
N LEU A 251 -29.58 -6.95 -9.27
CA LEU A 251 -29.41 -7.84 -10.43
C LEU A 251 -27.94 -7.88 -10.89
N SER A 252 -27.27 -6.73 -10.97
CA SER A 252 -25.85 -6.67 -11.30
C SER A 252 -24.99 -7.40 -10.27
N LEU A 253 -25.30 -7.30 -8.98
CA LEU A 253 -24.59 -8.00 -7.90
C LEU A 253 -24.77 -9.51 -8.01
N ARG A 254 -25.99 -10.00 -8.30
CA ARG A 254 -26.25 -11.44 -8.54
C ARG A 254 -25.48 -11.96 -9.75
N GLN A 255 -25.48 -11.22 -10.85
CA GLN A 255 -24.72 -11.58 -12.06
C GLN A 255 -23.21 -11.58 -11.80
N TRP A 256 -22.72 -10.62 -11.02
CA TRP A 256 -21.33 -10.58 -10.59
C TRP A 256 -20.99 -11.82 -9.73
N ARG A 257 -21.80 -12.13 -8.72
CA ARG A 257 -21.60 -13.31 -7.85
C ARG A 257 -21.60 -14.61 -8.64
N ALA A 258 -22.54 -14.78 -9.58
CA ALA A 258 -22.60 -15.95 -10.46
C ALA A 258 -21.34 -16.07 -11.34
N ARG A 259 -20.88 -14.96 -11.93
CA ARG A 259 -19.62 -14.92 -12.68
C ARG A 259 -18.42 -15.27 -11.79
N TRP A 260 -18.37 -14.74 -10.57
CA TRP A 260 -17.31 -15.03 -9.61
C TRP A 260 -17.24 -16.51 -9.25
N ILE A 261 -18.37 -17.12 -8.90
CA ILE A 261 -18.46 -18.56 -8.58
C ILE A 261 -17.99 -19.40 -9.77
N ASN A 262 -18.50 -19.11 -10.98
CA ASN A 262 -18.12 -19.84 -12.19
C ASN A 262 -16.62 -19.70 -12.50
N GLN A 263 -16.06 -18.50 -12.34
CA GLN A 263 -14.64 -18.28 -12.50
C GLN A 263 -13.82 -19.03 -11.44
N GLY A 264 -14.26 -19.08 -10.19
CA GLY A 264 -13.63 -19.88 -9.14
C GLY A 264 -13.63 -21.39 -9.47
N ILE A 265 -14.71 -21.90 -10.04
CA ILE A 265 -14.80 -23.29 -10.51
C ILE A 265 -13.82 -23.56 -11.65
N GLU A 266 -13.76 -22.67 -12.65
CA GLU A 266 -12.83 -22.80 -13.79
C GLU A 266 -11.36 -22.74 -13.35
N VAL A 267 -11.04 -21.87 -12.40
CA VAL A 267 -9.72 -21.78 -11.77
C VAL A 267 -9.41 -23.06 -11.03
N LYS A 268 -10.31 -23.57 -10.20
CA LYS A 268 -10.11 -24.85 -9.49
C LYS A 268 -9.87 -26.01 -10.46
N LYS A 269 -10.63 -26.06 -11.55
CA LYS A 269 -10.47 -27.08 -12.61
C LYS A 269 -9.10 -26.96 -13.29
N HIS A 270 -8.69 -25.75 -13.67
CA HIS A 270 -7.40 -25.50 -14.29
C HIS A 270 -6.25 -25.92 -13.37
N ASN A 271 -6.32 -25.56 -12.09
CA ASN A 271 -5.26 -25.85 -11.14
C ASN A 271 -5.18 -27.32 -10.73
N ASN A 272 -6.32 -28.01 -10.66
CA ASN A 272 -6.32 -29.46 -10.54
C ASN A 272 -5.66 -30.11 -11.76
N GLY A 273 -5.90 -29.58 -12.97
CA GLY A 273 -5.23 -30.01 -14.20
C GLY A 273 -3.71 -29.81 -14.13
N MET A 274 -3.29 -28.60 -13.73
CA MET A 274 -1.87 -28.26 -13.54
C MET A 274 -1.21 -29.13 -12.48
N GLY A 275 -1.83 -29.34 -11.32
CA GLY A 275 -1.31 -30.21 -10.27
C GLY A 275 -1.08 -31.64 -10.75
N ARG A 276 -1.97 -32.18 -11.60
CA ARG A 276 -1.75 -33.50 -12.24
C ARG A 276 -0.62 -33.50 -13.24
N ILE A 277 -0.51 -32.45 -14.06
CA ILE A 277 0.58 -32.30 -15.04
C ILE A 277 1.93 -32.21 -14.33
N LEU A 278 1.98 -31.54 -13.18
CA LEU A 278 3.21 -31.30 -12.41
C LEU A 278 3.61 -32.50 -11.56
N ALA A 279 2.63 -33.29 -11.09
CA ALA A 279 2.90 -34.52 -10.35
C ALA A 279 3.51 -35.62 -11.24
N LYS A 280 3.15 -35.64 -12.54
CA LYS A 280 3.47 -36.75 -13.45
C LYS A 280 4.97 -36.94 -13.75
N PRO A 281 5.79 -35.89 -13.99
CA PRO A 281 7.22 -36.05 -14.28
C PRO A 281 8.03 -36.55 -13.09
N GLU A 282 7.62 -36.20 -11.87
CA GLU A 282 8.34 -36.49 -10.62
C GLU A 282 7.82 -37.73 -9.89
N ASP A 283 6.90 -38.47 -10.51
CA ASP A 283 6.20 -39.64 -9.93
C ASP A 283 5.52 -39.35 -8.57
N TRP A 284 5.08 -38.11 -8.36
CA TRP A 284 4.38 -37.71 -7.14
C TRP A 284 2.92 -38.15 -7.19
N LYS A 285 2.38 -38.61 -6.06
CA LYS A 285 0.93 -38.78 -5.94
C LYS A 285 0.29 -37.40 -5.95
N TYR A 286 -0.70 -37.23 -6.83
CA TYR A 286 -1.46 -35.97 -6.94
C TYR A 286 -2.04 -35.50 -5.59
N SER A 287 -2.46 -36.44 -4.72
CA SER A 287 -2.95 -36.14 -3.37
C SER A 287 -1.91 -35.39 -2.54
N ASP A 288 -0.64 -35.78 -2.64
CA ASP A 288 0.43 -35.29 -1.78
C ASP A 288 0.84 -33.88 -2.23
N VAL A 289 0.85 -33.66 -3.55
CA VAL A 289 0.99 -32.33 -4.15
C VAL A 289 -0.11 -31.39 -3.66
N MET A 290 -1.36 -31.85 -3.66
CA MET A 290 -2.49 -31.03 -3.20
C MET A 290 -2.44 -30.74 -1.69
N ASN A 291 -2.12 -31.75 -0.87
CA ASN A 291 -1.95 -31.58 0.58
C ASN A 291 -0.83 -30.59 0.91
N HIS A 292 0.27 -30.62 0.16
CA HIS A 292 1.37 -29.68 0.35
C HIS A 292 0.96 -28.25 -0.05
N LEU A 293 0.25 -28.09 -1.18
CA LEU A 293 -0.31 -26.80 -1.59
C LEU A 293 -1.30 -26.23 -0.57
N ASP A 294 -2.11 -27.09 0.06
CA ASP A 294 -3.03 -26.68 1.13
C ASP A 294 -2.28 -26.12 2.34
N ARG A 295 -1.13 -26.71 2.71
CA ARG A 295 -0.26 -26.22 3.80
C ARG A 295 0.41 -24.89 3.49
N LEU A 296 0.82 -24.67 2.24
CA LEU A 296 1.47 -23.42 1.82
C LEU A 296 0.49 -22.27 1.57
N ARG A 297 -0.80 -22.58 1.33
CA ARG A 297 -1.86 -21.59 1.07
C ARG A 297 -1.87 -20.40 2.05
N PRO A 298 -1.91 -20.59 3.39
CA PRO A 298 -1.93 -19.46 4.32
C PRO A 298 -0.67 -18.60 4.23
N ILE A 299 0.50 -19.21 3.99
CA ILE A 299 1.78 -18.50 3.89
C ILE A 299 1.79 -17.60 2.65
N VAL A 300 1.44 -18.16 1.49
CA VAL A 300 1.37 -17.40 0.23
C VAL A 300 0.29 -16.30 0.31
N ALA A 301 -0.85 -16.59 0.94
CA ALA A 301 -1.90 -15.59 1.15
C ALA A 301 -1.41 -14.42 2.00
N GLN A 302 -0.67 -14.70 3.07
CA GLN A 302 -0.04 -13.68 3.89
C GLN A 302 0.99 -12.86 3.09
N GLU A 303 1.88 -13.52 2.34
CA GLU A 303 2.89 -12.82 1.51
C GLU A 303 2.25 -11.91 0.45
N LEU A 304 1.19 -12.39 -0.23
CA LEU A 304 0.45 -11.60 -1.20
C LEU A 304 -0.28 -10.44 -0.54
N HIS A 305 -0.84 -10.63 0.65
CA HIS A 305 -1.45 -9.54 1.41
C HIS A 305 -0.41 -8.48 1.77
N GLU A 306 0.73 -8.87 2.33
CA GLU A 306 1.84 -7.97 2.63
C GLU A 306 2.36 -7.25 1.40
N PHE A 307 2.45 -7.94 0.26
CA PHE A 307 2.84 -7.36 -1.02
C PHE A 307 1.86 -6.27 -1.47
N HIS A 308 0.56 -6.54 -1.44
CA HIS A 308 -0.47 -5.56 -1.79
C HIS A 308 -0.44 -4.37 -0.82
N VAL A 309 -0.35 -4.60 0.49
CA VAL A 309 -0.21 -3.52 1.48
C VAL A 309 1.03 -2.66 1.19
N LYS A 310 2.17 -3.27 0.86
CA LYS A 310 3.39 -2.55 0.46
C LYS A 310 3.20 -1.76 -0.84
N GLN A 311 2.50 -2.33 -1.83
CA GLN A 311 2.22 -1.68 -3.10
C GLN A 311 1.26 -0.49 -2.94
N ASP A 312 0.23 -0.65 -2.13
CA ASP A 312 -0.73 0.40 -1.78
C ASP A 312 -0.03 1.52 -1.02
N HIS A 313 0.80 1.18 -0.03
CA HIS A 313 1.62 2.15 0.69
C HIS A 313 2.55 2.94 -0.25
N ARG A 314 3.22 2.28 -1.22
CA ARG A 314 4.03 2.96 -2.24
C ARG A 314 3.19 3.89 -3.12
N THR A 315 1.99 3.47 -3.48
CA THR A 315 1.06 4.25 -4.29
C THR A 315 0.57 5.48 -3.53
N ILE A 316 0.19 5.32 -2.27
CA ILE A 316 -0.21 6.41 -1.36
C ILE A 316 0.95 7.40 -1.18
N MET A 317 2.17 6.93 -0.90
CA MET A 317 3.35 7.78 -0.75
C MET A 317 3.68 8.57 -2.03
N ARG A 318 3.52 7.95 -3.20
CA ARG A 318 3.67 8.65 -4.49
C ARG A 318 2.61 9.75 -4.65
N LEU A 319 1.34 9.42 -4.36
CA LEU A 319 0.23 10.39 -4.44
C LEU A 319 0.41 11.53 -3.44
N GLN A 320 0.85 11.26 -2.21
CA GLN A 320 1.18 12.30 -1.21
C GLN A 320 2.25 13.26 -1.74
N LYS A 321 3.32 12.74 -2.34
CA LYS A 321 4.38 13.56 -2.93
C LYS A 321 3.86 14.42 -4.10
N GLU A 322 3.10 13.82 -5.01
CA GLU A 322 2.48 14.54 -6.12
C GLU A 322 1.52 15.61 -5.63
N ASN A 323 0.76 15.33 -4.56
CA ASN A 323 -0.16 16.27 -3.94
C ASN A 323 0.58 17.44 -3.29
N LEU A 324 1.66 17.19 -2.55
CA LEU A 324 2.50 18.26 -2.00
C LEU A 324 3.11 19.15 -3.10
N ASP A 325 3.54 18.56 -4.22
CA ASP A 325 4.02 19.33 -5.37
C ASP A 325 2.91 20.18 -6.02
N GLN A 326 1.68 19.67 -6.09
CA GLN A 326 0.52 20.43 -6.57
C GLN A 326 0.14 21.57 -5.62
N LEU A 327 0.12 21.33 -4.30
CA LEU A 327 -0.12 22.35 -3.29
C LEU A 327 0.97 23.43 -3.33
N TRP A 328 2.24 23.04 -3.52
CA TRP A 328 3.32 23.99 -3.70
C TRP A 328 3.11 24.88 -4.94
N LYS A 329 2.77 24.29 -6.08
CA LYS A 329 2.45 25.05 -7.30
C LYS A 329 1.26 25.99 -7.10
N TYR A 330 0.23 25.55 -6.38
CA TYR A 330 -0.91 26.40 -6.05
C TYR A 330 -0.51 27.54 -5.11
N TYR A 331 0.27 27.27 -4.08
CA TYR A 331 0.81 28.29 -3.17
C TYR A 331 1.67 29.34 -3.92
N GLN A 332 2.53 28.89 -4.85
CA GLN A 332 3.30 29.79 -5.73
C GLN A 332 2.39 30.66 -6.60
N LYS A 333 1.30 30.08 -7.13
CA LYS A 333 0.28 30.84 -7.86
C LYS A 333 -0.37 31.90 -6.97
N LEU A 334 -0.74 31.57 -5.72
CA LEU A 334 -1.26 32.56 -4.77
C LEU A 334 -0.26 33.68 -4.51
N MET A 335 1.03 33.37 -4.36
CA MET A 335 2.07 34.39 -4.18
C MET A 335 2.23 35.32 -5.38
N SER A 336 2.01 34.81 -6.60
CA SER A 336 2.03 35.64 -7.81
C SER A 336 0.80 36.53 -7.98
N GLN A 337 -0.31 36.23 -7.29
CA GLN A 337 -1.55 36.97 -7.42
C GLN A 337 -1.51 38.25 -6.58
N ARG A 338 -1.86 39.37 -7.22
CA ARG A 338 -1.92 40.69 -6.55
C ARG A 338 -3.00 40.81 -5.47
N CYS A 339 -3.98 39.90 -5.43
CA CYS A 339 -5.06 39.93 -4.43
C CYS A 339 -4.60 39.57 -3.01
N TYR A 340 -3.45 38.90 -2.86
CA TYR A 340 -2.80 38.65 -1.57
C TYR A 340 -1.73 39.70 -1.28
N SER A 341 -2.13 40.96 -1.44
CA SER A 341 -1.27 42.12 -1.28
C SER A 341 -0.81 42.34 0.15
N PHE A 342 -1.43 41.70 1.15
CA PHE A 342 -1.11 41.93 2.56
C PHE A 342 -0.17 40.85 3.11
N GLY A 343 -0.31 39.57 2.75
CA GLY A 343 0.74 38.58 3.01
C GLY A 343 0.23 37.16 2.96
N LEU A 344 1.11 36.22 2.63
CA LEU A 344 0.81 34.79 2.71
C LEU A 344 1.65 34.18 3.84
N PRO A 345 1.10 33.20 4.57
CA PRO A 345 1.87 32.45 5.55
C PRO A 345 3.01 31.72 4.86
N SER A 346 4.13 31.52 5.56
CA SER A 346 5.16 30.59 5.12
C SER A 346 4.55 29.23 4.73
N PHE A 347 5.17 28.52 3.78
CA PHE A 347 4.56 27.31 3.23
C PHE A 347 4.22 26.23 4.28
N PRO A 348 5.05 25.96 5.31
CA PRO A 348 4.66 25.02 6.37
C PRO A 348 3.43 25.45 7.17
N VAL A 349 3.27 26.75 7.42
CA VAL A 349 2.07 27.30 8.08
C VAL A 349 0.85 27.21 7.15
N PHE A 350 1.05 27.44 5.85
CA PHE A 350 0.01 27.22 4.84
C PHE A 350 -0.45 25.75 4.83
N LEU A 351 0.47 24.80 4.89
CA LEU A 351 0.14 23.37 4.95
C LEU A 351 -0.64 23.01 6.22
N ALA A 352 -0.41 23.72 7.33
CA ALA A 352 -1.11 23.49 8.60
C ALA A 352 -2.55 24.05 8.63
N LEU A 353 -2.98 24.81 7.62
CA LEU A 353 -4.36 25.31 7.56
C LEU A 353 -5.35 24.14 7.42
N PRO A 354 -6.49 24.14 8.14
CA PRO A 354 -7.43 23.01 8.10
C PRO A 354 -7.95 22.69 6.69
N ALA A 355 -8.16 23.71 5.85
CA ALA A 355 -8.56 23.49 4.46
C ALA A 355 -7.49 22.75 3.64
N VAL A 356 -6.21 23.02 3.92
CA VAL A 356 -5.08 22.35 3.26
C VAL A 356 -4.85 20.96 3.85
N GLN A 357 -5.09 20.77 5.15
CA GLN A 357 -5.07 19.45 5.80
C GLN A 357 -6.13 18.51 5.22
N ILE A 358 -7.32 19.01 4.90
CA ILE A 358 -8.33 18.25 4.16
C ILE A 358 -7.77 17.83 2.79
N LEU A 359 -7.13 18.72 2.05
CA LEU A 359 -6.50 18.37 0.76
C LEU A 359 -5.35 17.37 0.87
N GLN A 360 -4.75 17.22 2.06
CA GLN A 360 -3.72 16.23 2.36
C GLN A 360 -4.29 14.95 3.00
N SER A 361 -5.60 14.90 3.23
CA SER A 361 -6.21 13.81 3.96
C SER A 361 -6.17 12.50 3.17
N ARG A 362 -6.08 11.39 3.90
CA ARG A 362 -5.98 10.05 3.30
C ARG A 362 -7.22 9.73 2.47
N GLU A 363 -8.38 10.17 2.92
CA GLU A 363 -9.67 9.94 2.28
C GLU A 363 -9.73 10.58 0.88
N LEU A 364 -9.23 11.81 0.73
CA LEU A 364 -9.17 12.47 -0.59
C LEU A 364 -8.15 11.79 -1.53
N MET A 365 -7.07 11.24 -0.97
CA MET A 365 -6.08 10.47 -1.74
C MET A 365 -6.61 9.12 -2.19
N GLU A 366 -7.35 8.41 -1.33
CA GLU A 366 -8.01 7.14 -1.65
C GLU A 366 -9.12 7.33 -2.69
N ALA A 367 -9.85 8.44 -2.61
CA ALA A 367 -10.84 8.84 -3.62
C ALA A 367 -10.20 9.27 -4.97
N LYS A 368 -8.86 9.34 -5.06
CA LYS A 368 -8.10 9.74 -6.27
C LYS A 368 -8.53 11.11 -6.82
N VAL A 369 -9.01 12.01 -5.96
CA VAL A 369 -9.44 13.35 -6.37
C VAL A 369 -8.22 14.25 -6.50
N SER A 370 -7.98 14.80 -7.69
CA SER A 370 -6.88 15.75 -7.90
C SER A 370 -7.11 17.06 -7.13
N ILE A 371 -6.05 17.67 -6.59
CA ILE A 371 -6.15 18.96 -5.87
C ILE A 371 -6.73 20.06 -6.76
N LYS A 372 -6.41 20.05 -8.06
CA LYS A 372 -7.00 21.00 -9.01
C LYS A 372 -8.52 20.87 -9.11
N ALA A 373 -9.05 19.64 -9.05
CA ALA A 373 -10.49 19.39 -9.05
C ALA A 373 -11.13 19.78 -7.71
N ALA A 374 -10.42 19.58 -6.59
CA ALA A 374 -10.88 20.01 -5.28
C ALA A 374 -10.87 21.55 -5.11
N LEU A 375 -9.94 22.23 -5.77
CA LEU A 375 -9.76 23.69 -5.80
C LEU A 375 -10.36 24.34 -7.06
N VAL A 376 -11.47 23.79 -7.58
CA VAL A 376 -12.22 24.47 -8.65
C VAL A 376 -12.73 25.82 -8.14
N LYS A 377 -12.68 26.84 -9.01
CA LYS A 377 -13.10 28.21 -8.67
C LYS A 377 -14.53 28.21 -8.09
N ASN A 378 -14.72 28.85 -6.95
CA ASN A 378 -15.95 28.84 -6.15
C ASN A 378 -16.30 27.47 -5.53
N GLY A 379 -15.30 26.60 -5.34
CA GLY A 379 -15.45 25.37 -4.57
C GLY A 379 -15.60 25.65 -3.07
N ALA A 380 -16.19 24.71 -2.33
CA ALA A 380 -16.33 24.83 -0.87
C ALA A 380 -14.95 24.91 -0.18
N ILE A 381 -13.98 24.11 -0.64
CA ILE A 381 -12.62 24.09 -0.09
C ILE A 381 -11.89 25.39 -0.40
N GLU A 382 -12.02 25.94 -1.61
CA GLU A 382 -11.40 27.21 -1.98
C GLU A 382 -11.92 28.36 -1.11
N ARG A 383 -13.24 28.48 -0.93
CA ARG A 383 -13.84 29.51 -0.04
C ARG A 383 -13.35 29.36 1.41
N MET A 384 -13.27 28.13 1.89
CA MET A 384 -12.76 27.86 3.24
C MET A 384 -11.29 28.26 3.36
N LEU A 385 -10.47 27.96 2.35
CA LEU A 385 -9.07 28.35 2.29
C LEU A 385 -8.91 29.87 2.25
N GLU A 386 -9.68 30.58 1.42
CA GLU A 386 -9.67 32.05 1.35
C GLU A 386 -10.04 32.68 2.70
N HIS A 387 -11.08 32.16 3.37
CA HIS A 387 -11.48 32.62 4.70
C HIS A 387 -10.39 32.38 5.75
N GLN A 388 -9.78 31.19 5.75
CA GLN A 388 -8.70 30.85 6.67
C GLN A 388 -7.44 31.69 6.43
N LEU A 389 -7.09 31.96 5.18
CA LEU A 389 -5.97 32.84 4.83
C LEU A 389 -6.21 34.27 5.33
N LYS A 390 -7.39 34.84 5.08
CA LYS A 390 -7.75 36.19 5.59
C LYS A 390 -7.77 36.26 7.12
N SER A 391 -8.30 35.23 7.76
CA SER A 391 -8.33 35.12 9.23
C SER A 391 -6.93 34.99 9.82
N TRP A 392 -6.08 34.16 9.22
CA TRP A 392 -4.68 34.01 9.62
C TRP A 392 -3.92 35.34 9.43
N GLU A 393 -4.06 35.97 8.27
CA GLU A 393 -3.43 37.24 7.95
C GLU A 393 -3.81 38.33 8.94
N SER A 394 -5.10 38.47 9.24
CA SER A 394 -5.61 39.46 10.20
C SER A 394 -5.01 39.25 11.60
N ARG A 395 -4.88 37.99 12.05
CA ARG A 395 -4.25 37.66 13.34
C ARG A 395 -2.75 37.97 13.32
N ALA A 396 -2.03 37.49 12.30
CA ALA A 396 -0.60 37.70 12.20
C ALA A 396 -0.23 39.19 12.10
N TYR A 397 -1.02 39.99 11.37
CA TYR A 397 -0.88 41.44 11.34
C TYR A 397 -1.18 42.09 12.69
N SER A 398 -2.23 41.65 13.39
CA SER A 398 -2.55 42.15 14.73
C SER A 398 -1.41 41.88 15.70
N ASP A 399 -0.83 40.69 15.67
CA ASP A 399 0.28 40.31 16.55
C ASP A 399 1.57 41.06 16.20
N LEU A 400 1.88 41.18 14.91
CA LEU A 400 3.00 42.00 14.41
C LEU A 400 2.83 43.46 14.84
N PHE A 401 1.60 43.98 14.80
CA PHE A 401 1.31 45.35 15.21
C PHE A 401 1.46 45.55 16.71
N LYS A 402 0.89 44.66 17.53
CA LYS A 402 1.03 44.71 19.00
C LYS A 402 2.51 44.71 19.41
N LYS A 403 3.35 44.00 18.65
CA LYS A 403 4.79 43.98 18.87
C LYS A 403 5.49 45.26 18.41
N PHE A 404 5.02 45.87 17.33
CA PHE A 404 5.54 47.12 16.79
C PHE A 404 5.17 48.34 17.66
N ASP A 405 3.93 48.37 18.15
CA ASP A 405 3.39 49.43 19.00
C ASP A 405 2.57 48.81 20.14
N PRO A 406 3.25 48.42 21.24
CA PRO A 406 2.58 47.86 22.42
C PRO A 406 1.57 48.82 23.06
N SER A 407 1.72 50.14 22.87
CA SER A 407 0.81 51.14 23.41
C SER A 407 -0.53 51.22 22.65
N GLY A 408 -0.57 50.71 21.41
CA GLY A 408 -1.73 50.80 20.52
C GLY A 408 -2.03 52.20 19.98
N THR A 409 -1.24 53.21 20.35
CA THR A 409 -1.46 54.61 19.99
C THR A 409 -1.42 54.83 18.47
N LEU A 410 -0.45 54.21 17.78
CA LEU A 410 -0.31 54.31 16.31
C LEU A 410 -1.47 53.62 15.58
N MET A 411 -2.07 52.58 16.17
CA MET A 411 -3.22 51.90 15.55
C MET A 411 -4.43 52.83 15.52
N GLU A 412 -4.71 53.49 16.63
CA GLU A 412 -5.86 54.40 16.73
C GLU A 412 -5.67 55.61 15.81
N VAL A 413 -4.47 56.21 15.80
CA VAL A 413 -4.14 57.30 14.86
C VAL A 413 -4.32 56.84 13.41
N TRP A 414 -3.85 55.65 13.05
CA TRP A 414 -4.00 55.14 11.69
C TRP A 414 -5.46 54.85 11.34
N LYS A 415 -6.25 54.29 12.25
CA LYS A 415 -7.69 54.05 12.01
C LYS A 415 -8.42 55.35 11.69
N THR A 416 -8.13 56.43 12.42
CA THR A 416 -8.70 57.76 12.15
C THR A 416 -8.22 58.34 10.83
N GLN A 417 -6.91 58.23 10.52
CA GLN A 417 -6.31 58.77 9.31
C GLN A 417 -6.66 58.00 8.03
N ARG A 418 -6.86 56.68 8.12
CA ARG A 418 -7.20 55.84 6.96
C ARG A 418 -8.50 56.29 6.30
N ALA A 419 -9.46 56.75 7.09
CA ALA A 419 -10.74 57.26 6.59
C ALA A 419 -10.57 58.53 5.74
N THR A 420 -9.53 59.33 5.98
CA THR A 420 -9.35 60.66 5.37
C THR A 420 -8.26 60.73 4.31
N THR A 421 -7.14 60.01 4.48
CA THR A 421 -5.90 60.28 3.73
C THR A 421 -5.40 59.11 2.87
N LYS A 422 -6.12 57.98 2.80
CA LYS A 422 -5.60 56.72 2.24
C LYS A 422 -4.22 56.35 2.81
N ALA A 423 -3.95 56.73 4.07
CA ALA A 423 -2.68 56.46 4.73
C ALA A 423 -2.32 54.97 4.68
N GLN A 424 -1.08 54.69 4.28
CA GLN A 424 -0.53 53.34 4.27
C GLN A 424 -0.51 52.78 5.70
N HIS A 425 -0.77 51.47 5.84
CA HIS A 425 -0.73 50.80 7.15
C HIS A 425 0.65 50.99 7.80
N PRO A 426 0.77 51.24 9.13
CA PRO A 426 2.06 51.55 9.76
C PRO A 426 3.10 50.44 9.55
N LEU A 427 2.68 49.16 9.64
CA LEU A 427 3.54 48.01 9.34
C LEU A 427 4.03 47.89 7.88
N ASN A 428 3.41 48.63 6.96
CA ASN A 428 3.82 48.63 5.55
C ASN A 428 4.73 49.80 5.23
N ARG A 429 5.08 50.65 6.20
CA ARG A 429 6.03 51.73 5.97
C ARG A 429 7.44 51.15 5.77
N PRO A 430 8.27 51.74 4.90
CA PRO A 430 9.60 51.22 4.57
C PRO A 430 10.59 51.28 5.76
N ASP A 431 10.30 52.10 6.77
CA ASP A 431 11.08 52.23 8.02
C ASP A 431 10.72 51.17 9.08
N VAL A 432 9.78 50.26 8.77
CA VAL A 432 9.38 49.18 9.69
C VAL A 432 9.95 47.86 9.22
N LEU A 433 11.19 47.62 9.67
CA LEU A 433 12.00 46.47 9.34
C LEU A 433 12.18 45.54 10.54
N TRP A 434 12.37 44.25 10.24
CA TRP A 434 12.43 43.17 11.23
C TRP A 434 13.62 42.25 10.99
N LYS A 435 14.16 41.70 12.07
CA LYS A 435 15.18 40.64 12.07
C LYS A 435 14.63 39.38 12.71
N CYS A 436 15.01 38.22 12.18
CA CYS A 436 14.65 36.93 12.76
C CYS A 436 15.71 36.51 13.80
N LYS A 437 15.33 36.45 15.08
CA LYS A 437 16.19 36.08 16.20
C LYS A 437 16.79 34.67 16.10
N VAL A 438 16.16 33.79 15.31
CA VAL A 438 16.53 32.37 15.24
C VAL A 438 17.64 32.12 14.22
N CYS A 439 17.46 32.58 12.97
CA CYS A 439 18.38 32.29 11.89
C CYS A 439 19.17 33.49 11.38
N ASP A 440 18.76 34.72 11.73
CA ASP A 440 19.37 35.99 11.27
C ASP A 440 19.52 36.10 9.74
N SER A 441 18.81 35.24 9.00
CA SER A 441 18.97 35.12 7.56
C SER A 441 17.86 35.86 6.84
N VAL A 442 18.24 36.68 5.87
CA VAL A 442 17.32 37.35 4.95
C VAL A 442 17.36 36.66 3.59
N ASP A 443 16.24 36.64 2.87
CA ASP A 443 16.23 36.10 1.51
C ASP A 443 17.10 36.98 0.60
N THR A 444 17.75 36.36 -0.39
CA THR A 444 18.70 37.03 -1.30
C THR A 444 18.11 38.27 -1.97
N ASP A 445 16.81 38.24 -2.26
CA ASP A 445 16.09 39.34 -2.91
C ASP A 445 15.91 40.55 -1.97
N GLN A 446 16.13 40.37 -0.67
CA GLN A 446 16.04 41.40 0.38
C GLN A 446 17.39 41.70 1.04
N MET A 447 18.50 41.19 0.49
CA MET A 447 19.84 41.38 1.06
C MET A 447 20.27 42.85 1.20
N VAL A 448 19.71 43.77 0.40
CA VAL A 448 20.13 45.18 0.38
C VAL A 448 20.08 45.84 1.77
N TYR A 449 19.12 45.45 2.60
CA TYR A 449 18.93 46.05 3.94
C TYR A 449 19.20 45.07 5.08
N GLU A 450 19.56 43.81 4.77
CA GLU A 450 19.68 42.72 5.75
C GLU A 450 18.49 42.62 6.73
N CYS A 451 17.30 43.02 6.25
CA CYS A 451 16.08 43.09 7.04
C CYS A 451 14.87 42.56 6.29
N LEU A 452 13.84 42.17 7.05
CA LEU A 452 12.55 41.70 6.55
C LEU A 452 11.52 42.81 6.68
N ASP A 453 10.79 43.11 5.61
CA ASP A 453 9.55 43.89 5.70
C ASP A 453 8.42 43.04 6.32
N SER A 454 7.30 43.67 6.68
CA SER A 454 6.17 42.94 7.29
C SER A 454 5.68 41.77 6.43
N ARG A 455 5.70 41.90 5.11
CA ARG A 455 5.33 40.81 4.18
C ARG A 455 6.33 39.66 4.23
N ALA A 456 7.62 39.95 4.27
CA ALA A 456 8.65 38.93 4.37
C ALA A 456 8.65 38.25 5.73
N VAL A 457 8.35 38.95 6.82
CA VAL A 457 8.14 38.34 8.14
C VAL A 457 7.06 37.26 8.08
N LEU A 458 5.91 37.55 7.45
CA LEU A 458 4.80 36.58 7.32
C LEU A 458 5.18 35.35 6.47
N ARG A 459 6.03 35.55 5.46
CA ARG A 459 6.50 34.48 4.56
C ARG A 459 7.75 33.76 5.08
N HIS A 460 8.38 34.31 6.11
CA HIS A 460 9.70 33.88 6.54
C HIS A 460 9.69 32.41 6.98
N GLN A 461 10.57 31.63 6.36
CA GLN A 461 10.79 30.23 6.69
C GLN A 461 12.17 30.10 7.33
N CYS A 462 12.18 29.92 8.65
CA CYS A 462 13.42 29.82 9.41
C CYS A 462 14.25 28.60 8.98
N LYS A 463 15.55 28.79 8.77
CA LYS A 463 16.52 27.72 8.53
C LYS A 463 17.30 27.44 9.81
N GLU A 464 17.70 26.20 10.03
CA GLU A 464 18.77 25.92 10.99
C GLU A 464 20.05 26.63 10.54
N LYS A 465 20.84 27.13 11.49
CA LYS A 465 22.15 27.72 11.20
C LYS A 465 23.00 26.67 10.46
N GLY A 466 23.34 26.96 9.20
CA GLY A 466 24.11 26.05 8.32
C GLY A 466 23.30 25.02 7.52
N GLY A 467 21.97 24.96 7.67
CA GLY A 467 21.11 24.01 6.96
C GLY A 467 20.70 24.46 5.55
N LYS A 468 20.66 23.53 4.58
CA LYS A 468 20.01 23.77 3.27
C LYS A 468 18.49 23.86 3.46
N LYS A 469 17.83 24.80 2.76
CA LYS A 469 16.35 24.89 2.73
C LYS A 469 15.78 23.56 2.20
N LYS A 470 15.15 22.75 3.05
CA LYS A 470 14.29 21.64 2.60
C LYS A 470 12.87 22.19 2.39
N LYS A 471 12.26 21.87 1.25
CA LYS A 471 10.87 22.28 0.96
C LYS A 471 9.93 21.72 2.04
N GLY A 472 9.09 22.57 2.62
CA GLY A 472 8.03 22.14 3.54
C GLY A 472 8.46 21.80 4.97
N ILE A 473 9.75 21.89 5.32
CA ILE A 473 10.23 21.63 6.69
C ILE A 473 10.83 22.93 7.23
N THR A 474 10.33 23.39 8.36
CA THR A 474 10.99 24.43 9.18
C THR A 474 11.63 23.78 10.39
N SER A 475 12.72 24.36 10.87
CA SER A 475 13.30 24.01 12.16
C SER A 475 12.44 24.45 13.33
N GLN A 476 11.70 25.54 13.15
CA GLN A 476 10.85 26.16 14.15
C GLN A 476 9.51 26.55 13.52
N PRO A 477 8.38 26.39 14.23
CA PRO A 477 7.11 26.94 13.78
C PRO A 477 7.20 28.46 13.67
N TRP A 478 6.44 29.05 12.75
CA TRP A 478 6.34 30.51 12.66
C TRP A 478 5.70 31.05 13.95
N SER A 479 6.39 31.97 14.60
CA SER A 479 5.89 32.72 15.75
C SER A 479 6.35 34.15 15.63
N ILE A 480 5.49 35.10 16.02
CA ILE A 480 5.84 36.51 16.09
C ILE A 480 7.02 36.76 17.04
N ASP A 481 7.22 35.90 18.04
CA ASP A 481 8.30 36.00 19.03
C ASP A 481 9.68 35.81 18.44
N ASN A 482 9.76 35.11 17.31
CA ASN A 482 10.98 34.87 16.56
C ASN A 482 11.50 36.15 15.87
N PHE A 483 10.71 37.21 15.82
CA PHE A 483 11.09 38.46 15.17
C PHE A 483 11.37 39.57 16.18
N VAL A 484 12.29 40.46 15.86
CA VAL A 484 12.56 41.71 16.58
C VAL A 484 12.56 42.84 15.56
N ARG A 485 12.08 44.02 15.96
CA ARG A 485 12.20 45.21 15.13
C ARG A 485 13.67 45.60 15.02
N ASP A 486 14.11 45.98 13.82
CA ASP A 486 15.44 46.54 13.65
C ASP A 486 15.42 48.05 13.94
N GLU A 487 16.07 48.46 15.04
CA GLU A 487 16.18 49.87 15.41
C GLU A 487 17.32 50.59 14.67
N GLN A 488 18.34 49.86 14.19
CA GLN A 488 19.52 50.46 13.57
C GLN A 488 19.19 51.15 12.25
N VAL A 489 18.30 50.55 11.44
CA VAL A 489 17.90 51.16 10.16
C VAL A 489 17.09 52.44 10.36
N ARG A 490 16.41 52.58 11.51
CA ARG A 490 15.66 53.79 11.83
C ARG A 490 16.59 54.99 12.00
N GLU A 491 17.75 54.81 12.60
CA GLU A 491 18.76 55.86 12.78
C GLU A 491 19.42 56.26 11.47
N GLN A 492 19.51 55.33 10.50
CA GLN A 492 20.11 55.61 9.19
C GLN A 492 19.14 56.32 8.21
N LEU A 493 17.83 56.18 8.43
CA LEU A 493 16.79 56.80 7.60
C LEU A 493 16.25 58.12 8.18
N ALA A 494 16.53 58.43 9.44
CA ALA A 494 16.19 59.68 10.11
C ALA A 494 17.28 60.74 9.87
#